data_AF-A0A3N5RRS3-F1
#
_entry.id   AF-A0A3N5RRS3-F1
#
_cell.length_a   1.000
_cell.length_b   1.000
_cell.length_c   1.000
_cell.angle_alpha   90.00
_cell.angle_beta   90.00
_cell.angle_gamma   90.00
#
_symmetry.space_group_name_H-M   'P 1'
#
loop_
_entity.id
_entity.type
_entity.pdbx_description
1 polymer ?
#
loop_
_entity_poly.entity_id
_entity_poly.type
_entity_poly.pdbx_seq_one_letter_code
_entity_poly.pdbx_strand_id
1 'polypeptide(L)'
;GFRGNDLVVRHDGGMYVTHPGWNGTDPSQIWFVSSKGEKKVVDTGLRFSNGICLSPDQTLLYVADSRSHWVYSYQVQPDGSLAHKQKYFHLHVPDTAEDSGVDGLRVDRDGRLYCATRMGLQVCDQAGRVNCIIPTPNGKLANLCFGGPNFDTIFACCGDKVYSRKVKTQGARAFEAPVKPNNPRL
;
A
#
# COMPACT_ATOMS: atom_id res chain seq x y z
N GLY A 1 5.67 13.17 -19.49
CA GLY A 1 5.16 12.49 -18.28
C GLY A 1 5.23 10.99 -18.47
N PHE A 2 4.88 10.18 -17.48
CA PHE A 2 4.68 8.74 -17.65
C PHE A 2 3.32 8.36 -17.04
N ARG A 3 2.74 7.25 -17.47
CA ARG A 3 1.47 6.76 -16.92
C ARG A 3 1.74 6.16 -15.53
N GLY A 4 1.03 6.59 -14.50
CA GLY A 4 1.09 5.98 -13.15
C GLY A 4 -0.26 5.40 -12.76
N ASN A 5 -0.28 4.48 -11.79
CA ASN A 5 -1.51 3.92 -11.23
C ASN A 5 -1.80 4.47 -9.84
N ASP A 6 -0.91 4.24 -8.86
CA ASP A 6 -0.98 4.81 -7.51
C ASP A 6 0.35 5.48 -7.14
N LEU A 7 0.35 6.33 -6.12
CA LEU A 7 1.53 7.04 -5.65
C LEU A 7 1.53 7.28 -4.14
N VAL A 8 2.73 7.49 -3.60
CA VAL A 8 2.94 7.99 -2.24
C VAL A 8 4.00 9.08 -2.23
N VAL A 9 3.72 10.19 -1.55
CA VAL A 9 4.64 11.31 -1.35
C VAL A 9 5.30 11.16 0.02
N ARG A 10 6.63 11.18 0.06
CA ARG A 10 7.47 11.14 1.26
C ARG A 10 7.49 12.51 1.96
N HIS A 11 7.99 12.52 3.18
CA HIS A 11 8.18 13.76 3.95
C HIS A 11 9.14 14.74 3.28
N ASP A 12 10.18 14.23 2.61
CA ASP A 12 11.19 15.04 1.90
C ASP A 12 10.73 15.55 0.53
N GLY A 13 9.47 15.32 0.16
CA GLY A 13 8.87 15.73 -1.11
C GLY A 13 9.19 14.83 -2.29
N GLY A 14 10.01 13.78 -2.12
CA GLY A 14 10.13 12.71 -3.11
C GLY A 14 8.85 11.88 -3.17
N MET A 15 8.61 11.18 -4.28
CA MET A 15 7.43 10.30 -4.41
C MET A 15 7.78 9.00 -5.11
N TYR A 16 7.06 7.95 -4.72
CA TYR A 16 7.06 6.68 -5.45
C TYR A 16 5.76 6.52 -6.23
N VAL A 17 5.84 5.95 -7.42
CA VAL A 17 4.70 5.76 -8.33
C VAL A 17 4.75 4.33 -8.89
N THR A 18 3.62 3.63 -8.85
CA THR A 18 3.50 2.32 -9.50
C THR A 18 3.12 2.47 -10.97
N HIS A 19 3.75 1.65 -11.80
CA HIS A 19 3.42 1.49 -13.21
C HIS A 19 3.15 0.00 -13.49
N PRO A 20 1.89 -0.44 -13.40
CA PRO A 20 1.52 -1.81 -13.70
C PRO A 20 1.85 -2.19 -15.15
N GLY A 21 2.24 -3.44 -15.38
CA GLY A 21 2.41 -4.02 -16.72
C GLY A 21 1.07 -4.24 -17.45
N TRP A 22 0.36 -3.15 -17.79
CA TRP A 22 -1.01 -3.21 -18.33
C TRP A 22 -1.14 -3.99 -19.64
N ASN A 23 -0.13 -3.96 -20.51
CA ASN A 23 -0.13 -4.70 -21.77
C ASN A 23 0.15 -6.20 -21.59
N GLY A 24 0.50 -6.64 -20.38
CA GLY A 24 0.81 -8.03 -20.07
C GLY A 24 2.16 -8.52 -20.60
N THR A 25 2.89 -7.68 -21.34
CA THR A 25 4.21 -8.00 -21.91
C THR A 25 5.32 -7.26 -21.18
N ASP A 26 5.09 -6.00 -20.82
CA ASP A 26 6.07 -5.19 -20.11
C ASP A 26 6.03 -5.51 -18.61
N PRO A 27 7.20 -5.59 -17.96
CA PRO A 27 7.25 -5.81 -16.53
C PRO A 27 6.63 -4.62 -15.80
N SER A 28 5.95 -4.88 -14.68
CA SER A 28 5.57 -3.80 -13.78
C SER A 28 6.81 -3.08 -13.26
N GLN A 29 6.70 -1.77 -13.11
CA GLN A 29 7.77 -0.92 -12.61
C GLN A 29 7.32 -0.16 -11.36
N ILE A 30 8.31 0.23 -10.55
CA ILE A 30 8.16 1.24 -9.50
C ILE A 30 9.10 2.38 -9.86
N TRP A 31 8.56 3.59 -9.91
CA TRP A 31 9.30 4.81 -10.19
C TRP A 31 9.52 5.59 -8.91
N PHE A 32 10.69 6.21 -8.79
CA PHE A 32 10.94 7.30 -7.85
C PHE A 32 11.04 8.62 -8.62
N VAL A 33 10.39 9.64 -8.08
CA VAL A 33 10.51 11.03 -8.54
C VAL A 33 11.04 11.87 -7.39
N SER A 34 12.20 12.51 -7.56
CA SER A 34 12.78 13.36 -6.52
C SER A 34 11.96 14.64 -6.34
N SER A 35 12.17 15.37 -5.24
CA SER A 35 11.55 16.69 -5.01
C SER A 35 11.94 17.74 -6.07
N LYS A 36 13.00 17.49 -6.85
CA LYS A 36 13.42 18.30 -7.99
C LYS A 36 12.83 17.84 -9.32
N GLY A 37 12.05 16.76 -9.32
CA GLY A 37 11.37 16.22 -10.52
C GLY A 37 12.19 15.23 -11.34
N GLU A 38 13.39 14.83 -10.89
CA GLU A 38 14.20 13.79 -11.53
C GLU A 38 13.54 12.42 -11.34
N LYS A 39 13.60 11.56 -12.35
CA LYS A 39 12.83 10.31 -12.39
C LYS A 39 13.75 9.13 -12.62
N LYS A 40 13.59 8.06 -11.85
CA LYS A 40 14.29 6.78 -12.05
C LYS A 40 13.37 5.61 -11.76
N VAL A 41 13.54 4.52 -12.51
CA VAL A 41 12.96 3.22 -12.16
C VAL A 41 13.78 2.65 -11.00
N VAL A 42 13.11 2.25 -9.91
CA VAL A 42 13.75 1.74 -8.68
C VAL A 42 13.46 0.26 -8.41
N ASP A 43 12.51 -0.34 -9.14
CA ASP A 43 12.29 -1.79 -9.14
C ASP A 43 11.52 -2.21 -10.41
N THR A 44 11.74 -3.47 -10.79
CA THR A 44 10.97 -4.18 -11.81
C THR A 44 10.64 -5.60 -11.34
N GLY A 45 9.70 -6.27 -12.02
CA GLY A 45 9.49 -7.72 -11.87
C GLY A 45 8.39 -8.14 -10.89
N LEU A 46 7.58 -7.20 -10.37
CA LEU A 46 6.28 -7.56 -9.79
C LEU A 46 5.32 -8.02 -10.90
N ARG A 47 4.42 -8.97 -10.61
CA ARG A 47 3.47 -9.47 -11.62
C ARG A 47 2.50 -8.37 -12.04
N PHE A 48 2.03 -7.57 -11.10
CA PHE A 48 1.19 -6.39 -11.35
C PHE A 48 1.30 -5.39 -10.19
N SER A 49 2.22 -4.42 -10.29
CA SER A 49 2.37 -3.37 -9.26
C SER A 49 1.10 -2.51 -9.19
N ASN A 50 0.59 -2.23 -7.98
CA ASN A 50 -0.66 -1.50 -7.83
C ASN A 50 -0.62 -0.50 -6.66
N GLY A 51 -1.28 -0.77 -5.53
CA GLY A 51 -1.23 0.13 -4.38
C GLY A 51 0.17 0.28 -3.81
N ILE A 52 0.45 1.46 -3.28
CA ILE A 52 1.77 1.82 -2.74
C ILE A 52 1.64 2.72 -1.52
N CYS A 53 2.40 2.44 -0.46
CA CYS A 53 2.53 3.33 0.69
C CYS A 53 3.85 3.11 1.41
N LEU A 54 4.16 3.99 2.36
CA LEU A 54 5.33 3.88 3.24
C LEU A 54 4.93 3.29 4.59
N SER A 55 5.87 2.70 5.31
CA SER A 55 5.75 2.52 6.76
C SER A 55 5.62 3.89 7.45
N PRO A 56 5.05 3.96 8.66
CA PRO A 56 4.88 5.25 9.36
C PRO A 56 6.19 6.01 9.59
N ASP A 57 7.30 5.27 9.75
CA ASP A 57 8.65 5.81 9.93
C ASP A 57 9.42 6.02 8.59
N GLN A 58 8.78 5.72 7.46
CA GLN A 58 9.31 5.82 6.09
C GLN A 58 10.58 5.00 5.83
N THR A 59 10.92 4.05 6.69
CA THR A 59 12.07 3.15 6.49
C THR A 59 11.78 2.07 5.46
N LEU A 60 10.50 1.74 5.27
CA LEU A 60 10.04 0.72 4.33
C LEU A 60 9.02 1.31 3.33
N LEU A 61 9.10 0.83 2.09
CA LEU A 61 8.08 0.99 1.07
C LEU A 61 7.30 -0.31 0.93
N TYR A 62 5.98 -0.23 0.91
CA TYR A 62 5.08 -1.35 0.67
C TYR A 62 4.42 -1.22 -0.68
N VAL A 63 4.47 -2.28 -1.48
CA VAL A 63 3.90 -2.30 -2.84
C VAL A 63 3.07 -3.55 -3.05
N ALA A 64 1.82 -3.36 -3.42
CA ALA A 64 0.91 -4.43 -3.78
C ALA A 64 1.32 -5.07 -5.10
N ASP A 65 1.38 -6.41 -5.12
CA ASP A 65 1.43 -7.19 -6.33
C ASP A 65 0.06 -7.86 -6.54
N SER A 66 -0.84 -7.18 -7.27
CA SER A 66 -2.27 -7.53 -7.37
C SER A 66 -2.52 -8.94 -7.90
N ARG A 67 -1.62 -9.48 -8.71
CA ARG A 67 -1.72 -10.82 -9.30
C ARG A 67 -0.96 -11.85 -8.46
N SER A 68 -0.88 -11.63 -7.15
CA SER A 68 -0.25 -12.54 -6.20
C SER A 68 -0.95 -12.47 -4.83
N HIS A 69 -0.43 -13.25 -3.88
CA HIS A 69 -0.83 -13.19 -2.48
C HIS A 69 -0.04 -12.14 -1.67
N TRP A 70 0.88 -11.40 -2.30
CA TRP A 70 1.91 -10.67 -1.58
C TRP A 70 1.79 -9.16 -1.73
N VAL A 71 2.00 -8.47 -0.61
CA VAL A 71 2.53 -7.10 -0.61
C VAL A 71 4.02 -7.21 -0.30
N TYR A 72 4.83 -6.62 -1.16
CA TYR A 72 6.28 -6.59 -1.02
C TYR A 72 6.73 -5.42 -0.16
N SER A 73 7.78 -5.62 0.62
CA SER A 73 8.50 -4.56 1.31
C SER A 73 9.85 -4.30 0.66
N TYR A 74 10.30 -3.05 0.74
CA TYR A 74 11.61 -2.60 0.31
C TYR A 74 12.18 -1.67 1.36
N GLN A 75 13.47 -1.78 1.67
CA GLN A 75 14.16 -0.77 2.45
C GLN A 75 14.38 0.48 1.61
N VAL A 76 13.93 1.62 2.12
CA VAL A 76 14.08 2.93 1.48
C VAL A 76 15.48 3.47 1.75
N GLN A 77 16.23 3.76 0.69
CA GLN A 77 17.55 4.38 0.80
C GLN A 77 17.47 5.92 0.81
N PRO A 78 18.49 6.62 1.31
CA PRO A 78 18.51 8.09 1.35
C PRO A 78 18.33 8.76 -0.01
N ASP A 79 18.83 8.16 -1.09
CA ASP A 79 18.73 8.67 -2.47
C ASP A 79 17.41 8.30 -3.17
N GLY A 80 16.47 7.68 -2.44
CA GLY A 80 15.21 7.17 -2.95
C GLY A 80 15.29 5.82 -3.66
N SER A 81 16.47 5.21 -3.81
CA SER A 81 16.57 3.82 -4.29
C SER A 81 16.00 2.83 -3.28
N LEU A 82 15.78 1.59 -3.73
CA LEU A 82 15.17 0.53 -2.94
C LEU A 82 16.16 -0.63 -2.79
N ALA A 83 16.26 -1.17 -1.58
CA ALA A 83 17.07 -2.34 -1.27
C ALA A 83 16.24 -3.44 -0.58
N HIS A 84 16.79 -4.64 -0.51
CA HIS A 84 16.24 -5.76 0.27
C HIS A 84 14.75 -6.06 -0.01
N LYS A 85 14.38 -6.11 -1.30
CA LYS A 85 13.04 -6.53 -1.74
C LYS A 85 12.66 -7.87 -1.10
N GLN A 86 11.52 -7.90 -0.43
CA GLN A 86 11.04 -9.08 0.28
C GLN A 86 9.52 -9.25 0.15
N LYS A 87 9.08 -10.51 0.00
CA LYS A 87 7.68 -10.89 0.24
C LYS A 87 7.39 -10.74 1.73
N TYR A 88 6.47 -9.84 2.10
CA TYR A 88 6.33 -9.45 3.49
C TYR A 88 4.94 -9.75 4.05
N PHE A 89 3.88 -9.17 3.47
CA PHE A 89 2.52 -9.48 3.91
C PHE A 89 1.92 -10.57 3.05
N HIS A 90 1.51 -11.68 3.67
CA HIS A 90 0.81 -12.78 3.01
C HIS A 90 -0.70 -12.61 3.16
N LEU A 91 -1.37 -12.20 2.08
CA LEU A 91 -2.81 -11.93 2.07
C LEU A 91 -3.60 -13.21 1.81
N HIS A 92 -4.75 -13.32 2.48
CA HIS A 92 -5.71 -14.40 2.23
C HIS A 92 -6.42 -14.17 0.89
N VAL A 93 -6.84 -15.27 0.27
CA VAL A 93 -7.58 -15.29 -1.00
C VAL A 93 -8.82 -16.18 -0.84
N PRO A 94 -9.90 -15.94 -1.62
CA PRO A 94 -11.01 -16.90 -1.67
C PRO A 94 -10.56 -18.19 -2.35
N ASP A 95 -11.19 -19.32 -2.01
CA ASP A 95 -10.86 -20.64 -2.59
C ASP A 95 -11.00 -20.71 -4.13
N THR A 96 -11.68 -19.74 -4.72
CA THR A 96 -11.90 -19.61 -6.17
C THR A 96 -10.84 -18.76 -6.87
N ALA A 97 -9.76 -18.36 -6.21
CA ALA A 97 -8.73 -17.49 -6.78
C ALA A 97 -7.31 -17.82 -6.28
N GLU A 98 -6.32 -17.53 -7.14
CA GLU A 98 -4.88 -17.69 -6.86
C GLU A 98 -4.18 -16.34 -6.64
N ASP A 99 -4.96 -15.26 -6.46
CA ASP A 99 -4.48 -13.92 -6.14
C ASP A 99 -5.43 -13.19 -5.19
N SER A 100 -4.87 -12.26 -4.43
CA SER A 100 -5.63 -11.41 -3.51
C SER A 100 -6.41 -10.31 -4.23
N GLY A 101 -6.04 -10.00 -5.48
CA GLY A 101 -6.49 -8.82 -6.19
C GLY A 101 -6.17 -7.53 -5.43
N VAL A 102 -5.10 -7.51 -4.62
CA VAL A 102 -4.78 -6.36 -3.78
C VAL A 102 -4.59 -5.10 -4.62
N ASP A 103 -5.32 -4.04 -4.29
CA ASP A 103 -5.32 -2.77 -5.00
C ASP A 103 -4.72 -1.70 -4.08
N GLY A 104 -5.48 -0.69 -3.65
CA GLY A 104 -5.02 0.34 -2.73
C GLY A 104 -4.65 -0.16 -1.33
N LEU A 105 -3.60 0.42 -0.75
CA LEU A 105 -3.16 0.10 0.61
C LEU A 105 -2.70 1.33 1.40
N ARG A 106 -2.93 1.34 2.71
CA ARG A 106 -2.53 2.43 3.63
C ARG A 106 -2.09 1.85 4.97
N VAL A 107 -1.27 2.61 5.70
CA VAL A 107 -0.86 2.24 7.06
C VAL A 107 -1.49 3.14 8.11
N ASP A 108 -1.69 2.60 9.32
CA ASP A 108 -1.96 3.40 10.51
C ASP A 108 -0.66 3.79 11.24
N ARG A 109 -0.74 4.70 12.22
CA ARG A 109 0.40 5.16 13.02
C ARG A 109 1.01 4.07 13.92
N ASP A 110 0.28 2.98 14.14
CA ASP A 110 0.74 1.80 14.88
C ASP A 110 1.47 0.80 13.95
N GLY A 111 1.64 1.09 12.66
CA GLY A 111 2.34 0.24 11.71
C GLY A 111 1.52 -0.93 11.17
N ARG A 112 0.19 -0.92 11.33
CA ARG A 112 -0.70 -1.90 10.67
C ARG A 112 -0.91 -1.52 9.22
N LEU A 113 -0.90 -2.52 8.33
CA LEU A 113 -1.20 -2.34 6.92
C LEU A 113 -2.67 -2.67 6.65
N TYR A 114 -3.34 -1.82 5.87
CA TYR A 114 -4.71 -1.98 5.44
C TYR A 114 -4.73 -2.17 3.93
N CYS A 115 -5.21 -3.33 3.47
CA CYS A 115 -5.16 -3.75 2.07
C CYS A 115 -6.58 -3.91 1.50
N ALA A 116 -6.89 -3.18 0.43
CA ALA A 116 -8.08 -3.43 -0.39
C ALA A 116 -7.91 -4.73 -1.17
N THR A 117 -8.72 -5.75 -0.90
CA THR A 117 -8.61 -7.07 -1.56
C THR A 117 -9.98 -7.60 -1.99
N ARG A 118 -9.98 -8.70 -2.75
CA ARG A 118 -11.20 -9.44 -3.13
C ARG A 118 -12.03 -9.93 -1.93
N MET A 119 -11.39 -10.24 -0.81
CA MET A 119 -12.07 -10.70 0.41
C MET A 119 -12.61 -9.54 1.27
N GLY A 120 -12.33 -8.29 0.89
CA GLY A 120 -12.59 -7.09 1.68
C GLY A 120 -11.30 -6.41 2.15
N LEU A 121 -11.40 -5.61 3.20
CA LEU A 121 -10.28 -4.87 3.76
C LEU A 121 -9.50 -5.77 4.74
N GLN A 122 -8.36 -6.31 4.29
CA GLN A 122 -7.48 -7.09 5.16
C GLN A 122 -6.59 -6.15 5.98
N VAL A 123 -6.52 -6.36 7.29
CA VAL A 123 -5.67 -5.59 8.20
C VAL A 123 -4.54 -6.48 8.68
N CYS A 124 -3.31 -6.14 8.31
CA CYS A 124 -2.12 -6.86 8.71
C CYS A 124 -1.42 -6.18 9.89
N ASP A 125 -0.80 -6.99 10.75
CA ASP A 125 0.10 -6.49 11.78
C ASP A 125 1.51 -6.17 11.25
N GLN A 126 2.34 -5.58 12.10
CA GLN A 126 3.73 -5.26 11.78
C GLN A 126 4.60 -6.49 11.45
N ALA A 127 4.17 -7.71 11.80
CA ALA A 127 4.92 -8.93 11.50
C ALA A 127 4.54 -9.53 10.13
N GLY A 128 3.58 -8.94 9.42
CA GLY A 128 3.16 -9.39 8.09
C GLY A 128 1.92 -10.30 8.10
N ARG A 129 1.30 -10.56 9.26
CA ARG A 129 0.16 -11.48 9.40
C ARG A 129 -1.15 -10.74 9.23
N VAL A 130 -2.15 -11.36 8.61
CA VAL A 130 -3.51 -10.81 8.55
C VAL A 130 -4.21 -11.06 9.88
N ASN A 131 -4.60 -9.99 10.57
CA ASN A 131 -5.27 -10.05 11.86
C ASN A 131 -6.79 -10.09 11.73
N CYS A 132 -7.34 -9.42 10.71
CA CYS A 132 -8.76 -9.46 10.41
C CYS A 132 -9.05 -9.08 8.96
N ILE A 133 -10.25 -9.43 8.51
CA ILE A 133 -10.80 -9.05 7.22
C ILE A 133 -12.14 -8.37 7.48
N ILE A 134 -12.30 -7.14 7.00
CA ILE A 134 -13.54 -6.37 7.11
C ILE A 134 -14.25 -6.44 5.75
N PRO A 135 -15.41 -7.12 5.64
CA PRO A 135 -16.16 -7.16 4.38
C PRO A 135 -16.74 -5.78 4.05
N THR A 136 -16.87 -5.49 2.76
CA THR A 136 -17.62 -4.32 2.28
C THR A 136 -19.07 -4.70 1.98
N PRO A 137 -20.04 -3.76 2.12
CA PRO A 137 -21.47 -4.09 1.96
C PRO A 137 -21.85 -4.70 0.60
N ASN A 138 -21.08 -4.40 -0.44
CA ASN A 138 -21.33 -4.84 -1.82
C ASN A 138 -20.25 -5.82 -2.34
N GLY A 139 -19.32 -6.28 -1.48
CA GLY A 139 -18.24 -7.18 -1.85
C GLY A 139 -17.17 -6.61 -2.79
N LYS A 140 -17.17 -5.29 -3.06
CA LYS A 140 -16.17 -4.61 -3.91
C LYS A 140 -15.32 -3.69 -3.06
N LEU A 141 -14.04 -3.59 -3.36
CA LEU A 141 -13.11 -2.66 -2.71
C LEU A 141 -11.90 -2.43 -3.60
N ALA A 142 -11.70 -1.19 -4.07
CA ALA A 142 -10.58 -0.83 -4.94
C ALA A 142 -9.52 0.00 -4.22
N ASN A 143 -9.91 0.89 -3.29
CA ASN A 143 -8.94 1.71 -2.57
C ASN A 143 -9.52 2.20 -1.24
N LEU A 144 -8.64 2.71 -0.38
CA LEU A 144 -9.03 3.34 0.87
C LEU A 144 -8.09 4.50 1.25
N CYS A 145 -8.60 5.39 2.09
CA CYS A 145 -7.78 6.37 2.81
C CYS A 145 -8.28 6.57 4.23
N PHE A 146 -7.39 7.05 5.10
CA PHE A 146 -7.79 7.62 6.38
C PHE A 146 -8.16 9.09 6.18
N GLY A 147 -9.13 9.56 6.96
CA GLY A 147 -9.65 10.91 6.90
C GLY A 147 -10.51 11.27 8.11
N GLY A 148 -11.32 12.33 7.96
CA GLY A 148 -12.05 12.94 9.05
C GLY A 148 -11.15 13.84 9.93
N PRO A 149 -11.75 14.62 10.85
CA PRO A 149 -11.00 15.63 11.64
C PRO A 149 -9.83 15.07 12.44
N ASN A 150 -9.95 13.83 12.91
CA ASN A 150 -8.94 13.16 13.73
C ASN A 150 -8.12 12.12 12.97
N PHE A 151 -8.33 12.00 11.64
CA PHE A 151 -7.68 11.02 10.77
C PHE A 151 -7.89 9.55 11.18
N ASP A 152 -9.04 9.27 11.80
CA ASP A 152 -9.45 8.02 12.42
C ASP A 152 -10.71 7.42 11.76
N THR A 153 -11.01 7.85 10.53
CA THR A 153 -12.11 7.34 9.72
C THR A 153 -11.55 6.81 8.41
N ILE A 154 -11.82 5.54 8.12
CA ILE A 154 -11.50 4.94 6.82
C ILE A 154 -12.61 5.33 5.84
N PHE A 155 -12.23 5.83 4.66
CA PHE A 155 -13.09 5.97 3.50
C PHE A 155 -12.66 4.95 2.46
N ALA A 156 -13.61 4.21 1.89
CA ALA A 156 -13.35 3.06 1.03
C ALA A 156 -14.13 3.17 -0.29
N CYS A 157 -13.41 3.18 -1.41
CA CYS A 157 -14.01 3.22 -2.75
C CYS A 157 -14.41 1.81 -3.19
N CYS A 158 -15.71 1.55 -3.29
CA CYS A 158 -16.26 0.21 -3.51
C CYS A 158 -16.95 0.07 -4.88
N GLY A 159 -16.52 0.88 -5.87
CA GLY A 159 -17.04 0.85 -7.25
C GLY A 159 -18.33 1.66 -7.43
N ASP A 160 -19.38 1.37 -6.66
CA ASP A 160 -20.68 2.08 -6.74
C ASP A 160 -20.77 3.26 -5.76
N LYS A 161 -20.19 3.11 -4.57
CA LYS A 161 -20.26 4.05 -3.46
C LYS A 161 -18.92 4.16 -2.74
N VAL A 162 -18.78 5.25 -1.99
CA VAL A 162 -17.76 5.37 -0.95
C VAL A 162 -18.42 5.03 0.38
N TYR A 163 -17.90 4.04 1.08
CA TYR A 163 -18.32 3.72 2.44
C TYR A 163 -17.33 4.34 3.43
N SER A 164 -17.79 4.60 4.65
CA SER A 164 -16.92 5.09 5.72
C SER A 164 -17.07 4.27 6.99
N ARG A 165 -15.98 4.15 7.75
CA ARG A 165 -15.95 3.47 9.05
C ARG A 165 -15.00 4.18 10.00
N LYS A 166 -15.52 4.60 11.15
CA LYS A 166 -14.71 5.07 12.28
C LYS A 166 -13.89 3.90 12.83
N VAL A 167 -12.60 4.14 13.09
CA VAL A 167 -11.68 3.16 13.68
C VAL A 167 -11.04 3.73 14.95
N LYS A 168 -10.40 2.86 15.73
CA LYS A 168 -9.75 3.22 17.02
C LYS A 168 -8.26 3.59 16.86
N THR A 169 -7.83 3.83 15.63
CA THR A 169 -6.44 4.16 15.27
C THR A 169 -6.45 5.40 14.40
N GLN A 170 -5.29 5.97 14.15
CA GLN A 170 -5.12 7.09 13.22
C GLN A 170 -4.28 6.63 12.03
N GLY A 171 -4.64 7.05 10.83
CA GLY A 171 -3.81 6.84 9.64
C GLY A 171 -2.44 7.51 9.76
N ALA A 172 -1.43 6.97 9.10
CA ALA A 172 -0.17 7.70 8.92
C ALA A 172 -0.27 8.59 7.67
N ARG A 173 0.25 9.81 7.76
CA ARG A 173 0.34 10.74 6.63
C ARG A 173 1.78 10.74 6.14
N ALA A 174 2.01 10.16 4.97
CA ALA A 174 3.36 9.97 4.43
C ALA A 174 4.11 11.29 4.11
N PHE A 175 3.37 12.39 3.88
CA PHE A 175 3.97 13.71 3.65
C PHE A 175 4.29 14.46 4.95
N GLU A 176 3.80 14.01 6.10
CA GLU A 176 4.16 14.57 7.41
C GLU A 176 5.45 13.91 7.94
N ALA A 177 5.98 14.47 9.03
CA ALA A 177 7.18 13.94 9.67
C ALA A 177 7.01 12.44 10.03
N PRO A 178 8.02 11.59 9.75
CA PRO A 178 7.95 10.17 10.07
C PRO A 178 7.68 9.92 11.55
N VAL A 179 6.85 8.92 11.83
CA VAL A 179 6.49 8.51 13.19
C VAL A 179 6.94 7.07 13.40
N LYS A 180 7.82 6.85 14.39
CA LYS A 180 8.19 5.49 14.77
C LYS A 180 7.01 4.78 15.44
N PRO A 181 6.49 3.68 14.89
CA PRO A 181 5.43 2.93 15.54
C PRO A 181 5.94 2.29 16.83
N ASN A 182 5.03 2.04 17.77
CA ASN A 182 5.35 1.22 18.95
C ASN A 182 5.78 -0.18 18.50
N ASN A 183 6.59 -0.85 19.33
CA ASN A 183 6.97 -2.23 19.07
C ASN A 183 5.74 -3.14 18.87
N PRO A 184 5.83 -4.16 18.00
CA PRO A 184 4.76 -5.12 17.83
C PRO A 184 4.36 -5.73 19.18
N ARG A 185 3.06 -5.79 19.45
CA ARG A 185 2.52 -6.58 20.56
C ARG A 185 2.37 -8.01 20.04
N LEU A 186 3.26 -8.90 20.48
CA LEU A 186 3.24 -10.33 20.15
C LEU A 186 2.07 -11.04 20.83
#